data_AF-A0A925R7Y1-F1
#
_entry.id   AF-A0A925R7Y1-F1
#
_cell.length_a   1.000
_cell.length_b   1.000
_cell.length_c   1.000
_cell.angle_alpha   90.00
_cell.angle_beta   90.00
_cell.angle_gamma   90.00
#
_symmetry.space_group_name_H-M   'P 1'
#
loop_
_entity.id
_entity.type
_entity.pdbx_description
1 polymer ?
#
loop_
_entity_poly.entity_id
_entity_poly.type
_entity_poly.pdbx_seq_one_letter_code
_entity_poly.pdbx_strand_id
1 'polypeptide(L)'
;MITTQTFKNSQASIQTIEFKKTFMFQDSQILNLDVSYPQINLFRNPYAQNVINSYYQQVGSNYVKYASTTLQINAISSYRYAHKNNFPFNAYDAVMKYTVTMNQDCLLSI
;
A
#
# COMPACT_ATOMS: atom_id res chain seq x y z
N MET A 1 -16.48 29.27 -32.83
CA MET A 1 -15.84 28.97 -31.53
C MET A 1 -16.20 27.53 -31.18
N ILE A 2 -15.24 26.61 -31.20
CA ILE A 2 -15.48 25.21 -30.86
C ILE A 2 -15.31 25.10 -29.35
N THR A 3 -16.41 24.93 -28.63
CA THR A 3 -16.39 24.70 -27.18
C THR A 3 -15.78 23.32 -26.96
N THR A 4 -14.54 23.26 -26.49
CA THR A 4 -13.92 22.03 -25.98
C THR A 4 -14.61 21.65 -24.67
N GLN A 5 -15.80 21.06 -24.77
CA GLN A 5 -16.50 20.51 -23.61
C GLN A 5 -15.71 19.30 -23.12
N THR A 6 -14.91 19.52 -22.09
CA THR A 6 -14.12 18.48 -21.44
C THR A 6 -15.10 17.60 -20.66
N PHE A 7 -15.50 16.46 -21.23
CA PHE A 7 -16.40 15.52 -20.57
C PHE A 7 -15.68 14.84 -19.40
N LYS A 8 -15.93 15.33 -18.17
CA LYS A 8 -15.35 14.81 -16.93
C LYS A 8 -16.03 13.50 -16.50
N ASN A 9 -15.28 12.59 -15.85
CA ASN A 9 -15.88 11.44 -15.17
C ASN A 9 -16.53 11.92 -13.87
N SER A 10 -17.79 11.58 -13.60
CA SER A 10 -18.46 11.95 -12.33
C SER A 10 -17.86 11.26 -11.11
N GLN A 11 -17.33 10.05 -11.28
CA GLN A 11 -16.66 9.24 -10.25
C GLN A 11 -15.67 8.27 -10.88
N ALA A 12 -14.73 7.77 -10.09
CA ALA A 12 -13.83 6.69 -10.48
C ALA A 12 -14.42 5.33 -10.12
N SER A 13 -14.17 4.31 -10.94
CA SER A 13 -14.28 2.92 -10.48
C SER A 13 -12.98 2.57 -9.75
N ILE A 14 -13.08 1.94 -8.57
CA ILE A 14 -11.94 1.69 -7.68
C ILE A 14 -11.84 0.20 -7.40
N GLN A 15 -10.64 -0.34 -7.56
CA GLN A 15 -10.27 -1.69 -7.19
C GLN A 15 -9.17 -1.61 -6.13
N THR A 16 -9.26 -2.45 -5.09
CA THR A 16 -8.17 -2.63 -4.14
C THR A 16 -7.13 -3.58 -4.70
N ILE A 17 -5.86 -3.16 -4.70
CA ILE A 17 -4.72 -4.05 -4.87
C ILE A 17 -4.21 -4.44 -3.50
N GLU A 18 -4.09 -5.74 -3.24
CA GLU A 18 -3.60 -6.28 -1.97
C GLU A 18 -2.26 -7.00 -2.14
N PHE A 19 -1.39 -6.83 -1.15
CA PHE A 19 -0.15 -7.57 -1.01
C PHE A 19 0.06 -7.95 0.45
N LYS A 20 0.10 -9.25 0.72
CA LYS A 20 0.37 -9.80 2.06
C LYS A 20 1.61 -10.68 2.01
N LYS A 21 2.45 -10.54 3.03
CA LYS A 21 3.66 -11.37 3.17
C LYS A 21 4.02 -11.56 4.64
N THR A 22 4.29 -12.80 5.01
CA THR A 22 4.87 -13.16 6.30
C THR A 22 6.35 -13.44 6.12
N PHE A 23 7.20 -12.84 6.96
CA PHE A 23 8.63 -13.05 6.98
C PHE A 23 9.00 -13.96 8.14
N MET A 24 9.78 -15.01 7.84
CA MET A 24 10.21 -16.02 8.78
C MET A 24 11.72 -15.88 9.07
N PHE A 25 12.13 -16.21 10.30
CA PHE A 25 13.53 -16.37 10.67
C PHE A 25 13.62 -17.49 11.73
N GLN A 26 14.43 -18.52 11.47
CA GLN A 26 14.58 -19.69 12.35
C GLN A 26 13.22 -20.27 12.78
N ASP A 27 12.36 -20.53 11.79
CA ASP A 27 10.99 -21.06 11.95
C ASP A 27 10.02 -20.19 12.77
N SER A 28 10.44 -18.99 13.18
CA SER A 28 9.61 -18.00 13.86
C SER A 28 9.14 -16.92 12.89
N GLN A 29 7.87 -16.56 12.98
CA GLN A 29 7.34 -15.37 12.31
C GLN A 29 7.93 -14.12 12.96
N ILE A 30 8.57 -13.26 12.16
CA ILE A 30 9.23 -12.04 12.65
C ILE A 30 8.56 -10.75 12.20
N LEU A 31 7.86 -10.78 11.06
CA LEU A 31 7.19 -9.62 10.50
C LEU A 31 6.01 -10.07 9.64
N ASN A 32 4.84 -9.49 9.85
CA ASN A 32 3.74 -9.53 8.90
C ASN A 32 3.66 -8.21 8.15
N LEU A 33 3.42 -8.31 6.85
CA LEU A 33 3.19 -7.18 5.97
C LEU A 33 1.80 -7.32 5.36
N ASP A 34 0.97 -6.30 5.54
CA ASP A 34 -0.34 -6.19 4.92
C ASP A 34 -0.51 -4.81 4.26
N VAL A 35 -0.43 -4.80 2.94
CA VAL A 35 -0.47 -3.60 2.12
C VAL A 35 -1.69 -3.65 1.23
N SER A 36 -2.47 -2.56 1.23
CA SER A 36 -3.50 -2.32 0.24
C SER A 36 -3.44 -0.89 -0.28
N TYR A 37 -3.62 -0.71 -1.58
CA TYR A 37 -3.70 0.61 -2.21
C TYR A 37 -4.71 0.61 -3.36
N PRO A 38 -5.24 1.78 -3.75
CA PRO A 38 -6.26 1.87 -4.80
C PRO A 38 -5.64 1.72 -6.19
N GLN A 39 -6.38 1.08 -7.08
CA GLN A 39 -6.25 1.18 -8.53
C GLN A 39 -7.56 1.74 -9.07
N ILE A 40 -7.49 2.84 -9.80
CA ILE A 40 -8.66 3.49 -10.37
C ILE A 40 -8.81 3.18 -11.86
N ASN A 41 -10.05 3.20 -12.32
CA ASN A 41 -10.41 3.16 -13.72
C ASN A 41 -11.31 4.36 -14.06
N LEU A 42 -10.89 5.12 -15.08
CA LEU A 42 -11.54 6.32 -15.58
C LEU A 42 -11.91 6.13 -17.05
N PHE A 43 -13.20 6.13 -17.37
CA PHE A 43 -13.69 5.83 -18.71
C PHE A 43 -13.19 6.83 -19.79
N ARG A 44 -13.02 8.11 -19.43
CA ARG A 44 -12.71 9.19 -20.39
C ARG A 44 -11.39 9.93 -20.14
N ASN A 45 -10.57 9.48 -19.18
CA ASN A 45 -9.32 10.17 -18.85
C ASN A 45 -8.18 9.18 -18.52
N PRO A 46 -7.64 8.48 -19.53
CA PRO A 46 -6.56 7.51 -19.33
C PRO A 46 -5.27 8.16 -18.80
N TYR A 47 -5.03 9.45 -19.12
CA TYR A 47 -3.87 10.17 -18.61
C TYR A 47 -3.94 10.34 -17.09
N ALA A 48 -5.05 10.89 -16.57
CA ALA A 48 -5.22 11.04 -15.12
C ALA A 48 -5.23 9.68 -14.41
N GLN A 49 -5.86 8.66 -15.01
CA GLN A 49 -5.83 7.29 -14.49
C GLN A 49 -4.40 6.79 -14.31
N ASN A 50 -3.57 6.93 -15.34
CA ASN A 50 -2.19 6.45 -15.29
C ASN A 50 -1.38 7.20 -14.22
N VAL A 51 -1.49 8.53 -14.17
CA VAL A 51 -0.79 9.34 -13.15
C VAL A 51 -1.18 8.91 -11.73
N ILE A 52 -2.48 8.76 -11.46
CA ILE A 52 -2.99 8.38 -10.14
C ILE A 52 -2.56 6.95 -9.79
N ASN A 53 -2.70 6.00 -10.70
CA ASN A 53 -2.33 4.60 -10.45
C ASN A 53 -0.83 4.43 -10.25
N SER A 54 0.01 5.11 -11.05
CA SER A 54 1.47 5.07 -10.87
C SER A 54 1.89 5.62 -9.51
N TYR A 55 1.25 6.68 -9.03
CA TYR A 55 1.51 7.22 -7.70
C TYR A 55 1.23 6.19 -6.59
N TYR A 56 0.04 5.60 -6.56
CA TYR A 56 -0.31 4.62 -5.51
C TYR A 56 0.47 3.31 -5.63
N GLN A 57 0.79 2.88 -6.84
CA GLN A 57 1.69 1.74 -7.06
C GLN A 57 3.08 2.01 -6.48
N GLN A 58 3.60 3.23 -6.65
CA GLN A 58 4.90 3.62 -6.11
C GLN A 58 4.85 3.70 -4.58
N VAL A 59 3.79 4.27 -4.00
CA VAL A 59 3.57 4.28 -2.54
C VAL A 59 3.56 2.84 -1.97
N GLY A 60 2.77 1.95 -2.57
CA GLY A 60 2.72 0.54 -2.17
C GLY A 60 4.08 -0.16 -2.29
N SER A 61 4.75 0.02 -3.42
CA SER A 61 6.05 -0.61 -3.67
C SER A 61 7.15 -0.10 -2.72
N ASN A 62 7.13 1.19 -2.40
CA ASN A 62 8.06 1.78 -1.43
C ASN A 62 7.84 1.23 -0.02
N TYR A 63 6.58 1.05 0.40
CA TYR A 63 6.27 0.46 1.71
C TYR A 63 6.69 -1.01 1.79
N VAL A 64 6.42 -1.79 0.74
CA VAL A 64 6.89 -3.20 0.63
C VAL A 64 8.42 -3.27 0.70
N LYS A 65 9.12 -2.35 0.02
CA LYS A 65 10.59 -2.26 0.07
C LYS A 65 11.08 -1.95 1.47
N TYR A 66 10.51 -0.94 2.13
CA TYR A 66 10.85 -0.58 3.51
C TYR A 66 10.65 -1.75 4.48
N ALA A 67 9.54 -2.48 4.34
CA ALA A 67 9.27 -3.67 5.16
C ALA A 67 10.30 -4.79 4.90
N SER A 68 10.62 -5.05 3.63
CA SER A 68 11.55 -6.12 3.23
C SER A 68 13.02 -5.80 3.49
N THR A 69 13.38 -4.55 3.74
CA THR A 69 14.77 -4.15 4.01
C THR A 69 14.94 -3.74 5.46
N THR A 70 14.36 -2.60 5.85
CA THR A 70 14.58 -2.00 7.17
C THR A 70 13.85 -2.77 8.27
N LEU A 71 12.55 -3.00 8.12
CA LEU A 71 11.78 -3.66 9.19
C LEU A 71 12.20 -5.11 9.39
N GLN A 72 12.48 -5.84 8.31
CA GLN A 72 12.94 -7.22 8.43
C GLN A 72 14.27 -7.32 9.20
N ILE A 73 15.25 -6.46 8.91
CA ILE A 73 16.54 -6.44 9.63
C ILE A 73 16.35 -6.10 11.12
N ASN A 74 15.48 -5.12 11.40
CA ASN A 74 15.18 -4.71 12.77
C ASN A 74 14.46 -5.83 13.55
N ALA A 75 13.53 -6.55 12.90
CA ALA A 75 12.82 -7.67 13.48
C ALA A 75 13.77 -8.84 13.79
N ILE A 76 14.70 -9.17 12.89
CA ILE A 76 15.75 -10.19 13.14
C ILE A 76 16.62 -9.80 14.34
N SER A 77 17.01 -8.52 14.43
CA SER A 77 17.85 -8.03 15.52
C SER A 77 17.12 -8.11 16.87
N SER A 78 15.84 -7.73 16.89
CA SER A 78 14.99 -7.81 18.07
C SER A 78 14.70 -9.25 18.49
N TYR A 79 14.49 -10.15 17.54
CA TYR A 79 14.35 -11.59 17.79
C TYR A 79 15.60 -12.17 18.46
N ARG A 80 16.80 -11.89 17.91
CA ARG A 80 18.06 -12.35 18.48
C ARG A 80 18.29 -11.80 19.89
N TYR A 81 17.96 -10.53 20.12
CA TYR A 81 18.06 -9.92 21.44
C TYR A 81 17.12 -10.59 22.45
N ALA A 82 15.85 -10.77 22.08
CA ALA A 82 14.85 -11.42 22.95
C ALA A 82 15.29 -12.84 23.30
N HIS A 83 15.71 -13.63 22.31
CA HIS A 83 16.19 -14.99 22.52
C HIS A 83 17.45 -15.04 23.41
N LYS A 84 18.42 -14.13 23.21
CA LYS A 84 19.64 -14.07 24.03
C LYS A 84 19.34 -13.78 25.51
N ASN A 85 18.32 -12.97 25.79
CA ASN A 85 17.96 -12.55 27.15
C ASN A 85 16.78 -13.37 27.72
N ASN A 86 16.34 -14.41 27.02
CA ASN A 86 15.21 -15.26 27.43
C ASN A 86 13.89 -14.47 27.62
N PHE A 87 13.66 -13.47 26.76
CA PHE A 87 12.43 -12.69 26.70
C PHE A 87 11.49 -13.21 25.60
N PRO A 88 10.17 -13.04 25.76
CA PRO A 88 9.24 -13.28 24.67
C PRO A 88 9.51 -12.29 23.53
N PHE A 89 9.51 -12.80 22.30
CA PHE A 89 9.60 -11.98 21.10
C PHE A 89 8.19 -11.73 20.54
N ASN A 90 7.89 -10.47 20.26
CA ASN A 90 6.67 -10.05 19.56
C ASN A 90 7.02 -9.75 18.10
N ALA A 91 6.36 -10.44 17.18
CA ALA A 91 6.49 -10.17 15.75
C ALA A 91 6.05 -8.74 15.42
N TYR A 92 6.67 -8.16 14.39
CA TYR A 92 6.30 -6.84 13.91
C TYR A 92 5.08 -6.96 12.99
N ASP A 93 4.22 -5.94 13.00
CA ASP A 93 3.16 -5.79 12.01
C ASP A 93 3.37 -4.48 11.24
N ALA A 94 3.52 -4.59 9.92
CA ALA A 94 3.62 -3.48 8.99
C ALA A 94 2.36 -3.40 8.15
N VAL A 95 1.49 -2.43 8.45
CA VAL A 95 0.17 -2.30 7.84
C VAL A 95 0.08 -0.97 7.09
N MET A 96 -0.28 -1.04 5.81
CA MET A 96 -0.63 0.13 5.00
C MET A 96 -2.02 -0.10 4.38
N LYS A 97 -2.99 0.69 4.80
CA LYS A 97 -4.38 0.66 4.30
C LYS A 97 -4.79 2.04 3.80
N TYR A 98 -5.83 2.08 2.98
CA TYR A 98 -6.42 3.32 2.47
C TYR A 98 -7.93 3.31 2.69
N THR A 99 -8.55 4.49 2.59
CA THR A 99 -10.02 4.60 2.67
C THR A 99 -10.49 5.66 1.71
N VAL A 100 -11.45 5.33 0.84
CA VAL A 100 -12.05 6.31 -0.06
C VAL A 100 -12.99 7.19 0.75
N THR A 101 -12.61 8.46 0.93
CA THR A 101 -13.39 9.43 1.71
C THR A 101 -14.36 10.23 0.85
N MET A 102 -14.09 10.35 -0.45
CA MET A 102 -14.96 10.99 -1.44
C MET A 102 -14.70 10.44 -2.84
N ASN A 103 -15.75 10.19 -3.62
CA ASN A 103 -15.66 9.74 -5.02
C ASN A 103 -16.89 10.18 -5.81
N GLN A 104 -17.09 11.48 -5.94
CA GLN A 104 -18.25 12.08 -6.60
C GLN A 104 -17.89 13.44 -7.19
N ASP A 105 -18.73 13.96 -8.10
CA ASP A 105 -18.57 15.27 -8.73
C ASP A 105 -17.18 15.53 -9.35
N CYS A 106 -16.57 14.48 -9.92
CA CYS A 106 -15.22 14.48 -10.48
C CYS A 106 -14.10 14.70 -9.44
N LEU A 107 -14.39 14.51 -8.16
CA LEU A 107 -13.44 14.60 -7.06
C LEU A 107 -13.22 13.22 -6.42
N LEU A 108 -11.95 12.93 -6.16
CA LEU A 108 -11.52 11.70 -5.52
C LEU A 108 -10.59 12.03 -4.36
N SER A 109 -10.92 11.53 -3.17
CA SER A 109 -10.14 11.65 -1.94
C SER A 109 -9.95 10.26 -1.33
N ILE A 110 -8.70 9.93 -1.01
CA ILE A 110 -8.23 8.61 -0.55
C ILE A 110 -7.28 8.77 0.64
#